data_AF-A0A9D2A9R6-F1
#
_entry.id   AF-A0A9D2A9R6-F1
#
_cell.length_a   1.000
_cell.length_b   1.000
_cell.length_c   1.000
_cell.angle_alpha   90.00
_cell.angle_beta   90.00
_cell.angle_gamma   90.00
#
_symmetry.space_group_name_H-M   'P 1'
#
loop_
_entity.id
_entity.type
_entity.pdbx_description
1 polymer ?
#
loop_
_entity_poly.entity_id
_entity_poly.type
_entity_poly.pdbx_seq_one_letter_code
_entity_poly.pdbx_strand_id
1 'polypeptide(L)' 'MKTGNNYNTNQMTLEISLQFRPESDHPASLINDFIDSLNIAKNYIFGRPQVYSSPALLKLILFAYSRGV' A
#
# COMPACT_ATOMS: atom_id res chain seq x y z
N MET A 1 -7.16 -30.95 -3.60
CA MET A 1 -7.14 -29.94 -4.69
C MET A 1 -8.47 -29.19 -4.64
N LYS A 2 -8.50 -27.90 -4.28
CA LYS A 2 -9.72 -27.09 -4.35
C LYS A 2 -9.67 -26.23 -5.61
N THR A 3 -10.64 -26.53 -6.47
CA THR A 3 -10.95 -25.98 -7.78
C THR A 3 -11.49 -24.56 -7.69
N GLY A 4 -11.04 -23.70 -8.62
CA GLY A 4 -11.72 -22.51 -9.19
C GLY A 4 -12.47 -21.56 -8.25
N ASN A 5 -12.07 -20.29 -8.23
CA ASN A 5 -12.84 -19.22 -7.57
C ASN A 5 -14.28 -19.19 -8.11
N ASN A 6 -15.25 -19.50 -7.24
CA ASN A 6 -16.67 -19.41 -7.54
C ASN A 6 -17.08 -17.93 -7.56
N TYR A 7 -16.94 -17.26 -8.71
CA TYR A 7 -17.53 -15.93 -8.90
C TYR A 7 -19.04 -16.08 -9.16
N ASN A 8 -19.86 -15.53 -8.27
CA ASN A 8 -21.32 -15.49 -8.44
C ASN A 8 -21.70 -14.35 -9.40
N THR A 9 -22.22 -14.68 -10.57
CA THR A 9 -22.64 -13.69 -11.59
C THR A 9 -23.95 -12.99 -11.28
N ASN A 10 -24.65 -13.38 -10.21
CA ASN A 10 -25.95 -12.81 -9.82
C ASN A 10 -25.82 -11.65 -8.81
N GLN A 11 -24.62 -11.13 -8.60
CA GLN A 11 -24.34 -10.09 -7.62
C GLN A 11 -23.89 -8.79 -8.34
N MET A 12 -24.63 -7.70 -8.14
CA MET A 12 -24.33 -6.39 -8.75
C MET A 12 -23.12 -5.69 -8.11
N THR A 13 -22.82 -6.00 -6.84
CA THR A 13 -21.74 -5.37 -6.08
C THR A 13 -20.87 -6.42 -5.44
N LEU A 14 -19.61 -6.55 -5.87
CA LEU A 14 -18.66 -7.47 -5.27
C LEU A 14 -18.07 -6.86 -3.99
N GLU A 15 -18.52 -7.32 -2.83
CA GLU A 15 -17.91 -6.96 -1.55
C GLU A 15 -16.58 -7.72 -1.37
N ILE A 16 -15.51 -7.16 -1.92
CA ILE A 16 -14.14 -7.59 -1.65
C ILE A 16 -13.54 -6.69 -0.57
N SER A 17 -12.85 -7.29 0.40
CA SER A 17 -12.07 -6.56 1.38
C SER A 17 -10.87 -5.90 0.69
N LEU A 18 -11.06 -4.70 0.14
CA LEU A 18 -9.99 -3.91 -0.49
C LEU A 18 -9.02 -3.31 0.54
N GLN A 19 -9.30 -3.47 1.83
CA GLN A 19 -8.49 -2.93 2.91
C GLN A 19 -7.39 -3.91 3.30
N PHE A 20 -6.43 -4.13 2.40
CA PHE A 20 -5.18 -4.77 2.80
C PHE A 20 -4.46 -3.84 3.78
N ARG A 21 -4.21 -4.34 5.00
CA ARG A 21 -3.31 -3.72 5.96
C ARG A 21 -2.26 -4.74 6.37
N PRO A 22 -0.96 -4.39 6.32
CA PRO A 22 0.08 -5.26 6.84
C PRO A 22 -0.09 -5.45 8.36
N GLU A 23 0.42 -6.56 8.89
CA GLU A 23 0.48 -6.76 10.34
C GLU A 23 1.30 -5.66 11.02
N SER A 24 1.03 -5.37 12.30
CA SER A 24 1.71 -4.29 13.02
C SER A 24 3.22 -4.48 13.12
N ASP A 25 3.68 -5.74 13.20
CA ASP A 25 5.11 -6.10 13.24
C ASP A 25 5.77 -6.20 11.86
N HIS A 26 5.00 -5.98 10.78
CA HIS A 26 5.55 -6.04 9.44
C HIS A 26 6.45 -4.81 9.17
N PRO A 27 7.62 -4.97 8.51
CA PRO A 27 8.54 -3.87 8.26
C PRO A 27 7.91 -2.70 7.49
N ALA A 28 6.93 -2.97 6.61
CA ALA A 28 6.20 -1.92 5.92
C ALA A 28 5.38 -1.02 6.86
N SER A 29 4.86 -1.54 7.98
CA SER A 29 4.13 -0.77 8.99
C SER A 29 5.08 0.19 9.71
N LEU A 30 6.23 -0.33 10.16
CA LEU A 30 7.28 0.47 10.80
C LEU A 30 7.81 1.58 9.87
N ILE A 31 8.07 1.24 8.61
CA ILE A 31 8.51 2.22 7.60
C ILE A 31 7.42 3.26 7.36
N ASN A 32 6.15 2.86 7.29
CA ASN A 32 5.05 3.80 7.10
C ASN A 32 5.01 4.84 8.23
N ASP A 33 5.03 4.37 9.48
CA ASP A 33 4.90 5.21 10.66
C ASP A 33 6.12 6.12 10.84
N PHE A 34 7.32 5.60 10.57
CA PHE A 34 8.55 6.39 10.52
C PHE A 34 8.42 7.56 9.53
N ILE A 35 8.01 7.29 8.29
CA ILE A 35 7.92 8.32 7.24
C ILE A 35 6.79 9.31 7.54
N ASP A 36 5.67 8.85 8.10
CA ASP A 36 4.57 9.73 8.50
C ASP A 36 4.99 10.65 9.66
N SER A 37 5.86 10.19 10.58
CA SER A 37 6.42 11.02 11.67
C SER A 37 7.35 12.14 11.18
N LEU A 38 7.96 12.01 10.00
CA LEU A 38 8.84 13.04 9.42
C LEU A 38 8.06 14.27 8.93
N ASN A 39 6.72 14.22 8.94
CA ASN A 39 5.83 15.32 8.53
C ASN A 39 6.21 15.94 7.17
N ILE A 40 6.65 15.09 6.23
CA ILE A 40 7.02 15.52 4.87
C ILE A 40 5.75 16.01 4.17
N ALA A 41 5.81 17.22 3.61
CA ALA A 41 4.68 17.82 2.92
C ALA A 41 4.14 16.88 1.83
N LYS A 42 2.91 16.39 2.04
CA LYS A 42 2.19 15.57 1.07
C LYS A 42 1.55 16.52 0.06
N ASN A 43 2.33 16.95 -0.94
CA ASN A 43 1.83 17.71 -2.07
C ASN A 43 1.02 16.81 -3.00
N TYR A 44 -0.09 16.27 -2.49
CA TYR A 44 -1.00 15.44 -3.27
C TYR A 44 -2.00 16.34 -3.97
N ILE A 45 -1.75 16.58 -5.27
CA ILE A 45 -2.69 17.28 -6.13
C ILE A 45 -3.57 16.21 -6.77
N PHE A 46 -4.84 16.11 -6.34
CA PHE A 46 -5.82 15.24 -6.97
C PHE A 46 -5.88 15.52 -8.49
N GLY A 47 -5.97 14.46 -9.30
CA GLY A 47 -6.22 14.57 -10.75
C GLY A 47 -5.01 14.44 -11.68
N ARG A 48 -3.77 14.58 -11.18
CA ARG A 48 -2.56 14.20 -11.94
C ARG A 48 -1.54 13.56 -10.99
N PRO A 49 -1.17 12.29 -11.16
CA PRO A 49 -0.09 11.69 -10.38
C PRO A 49 1.17 12.53 -10.60
N GLN A 50 1.72 13.13 -9.55
CA GLN A 50 3.14 13.50 -9.60
C GLN A 50 3.90 12.21 -9.86
N VAL A 51 4.84 12.24 -10.82
CA VAL A 51 5.53 11.04 -11.30
C VAL A 51 6.03 10.20 -10.12
N TYR A 52 6.47 10.85 -9.03
CA TYR A 52 6.64 10.21 -7.73
C TYR A 52 6.44 11.21 -6.57
N SER A 53 5.70 10.83 -5.51
CA SER A 53 5.69 11.63 -4.27
C SER A 53 6.93 11.30 -3.44
N SER A 54 7.60 12.34 -2.90
CA SER A 54 8.82 12.17 -2.07
C SER A 54 8.63 11.16 -0.91
N PRO A 55 7.51 11.20 -0.16
CA PRO A 55 7.26 10.20 0.89
C PRO A 55 7.09 8.76 0.35
N ALA A 56 6.47 8.58 -0.82
CA ALA A 56 6.28 7.25 -1.39
C ALA A 56 7.58 6.64 -1.88
N LEU A 57 8.46 7.44 -2.51
CA LEU A 57 9.80 6.98 -2.89
C LEU A 57 10.61 6.55 -1.68
N LEU A 58 10.58 7.34 -0.61
CA LEU A 58 11.34 7.02 0.59
C LEU A 58 10.83 5.72 1.24
N LYS A 59 9.51 5.51 1.29
CA LYS A 59 8.91 4.22 1.71
C LYS A 59 9.41 3.05 0.86
N LEU A 60 9.46 3.21 -0.46
CA LEU A 60 9.94 2.17 -1.39
C LEU A 60 11.43 1.87 -1.20
N ILE A 61 12.28 2.89 -1.07
CA ILE A 61 13.73 2.72 -0.88
C ILE A 61 14.03 2.02 0.44
N LEU A 62 13.44 2.48 1.55
CA LEU A 62 13.62 1.84 2.86
C LEU A 62 13.14 0.39 2.86
N PHE A 63 12.03 0.12 2.16
CA PHE A 63 11.50 -1.23 2.06
C PHE A 63 12.42 -2.15 1.24
N ALA A 64 12.93 -1.68 0.09
CA ALA A 64 13.91 -2.42 -0.70
C ALA A 64 15.18 -2.73 0.12
N TYR A 65 15.69 -1.72 0.83
CA TYR A 65 16.84 -1.86 1.72
C TYR A 65 16.59 -2.90 2.83
N SER A 66 15.40 -2.89 3.45
CA SER A 66 15.03 -3.86 4.49
C SER A 66 15.01 -5.31 3.98
N ARG A 67 14.87 -5.52 2.67
CA ARG A 67 14.89 -6.84 2.04
C ARG A 67 16.26 -7.25 1.50
N GLY A 68 17.29 -6.40 1.63
CA GLY A 68 18.65 -6.71 1.18
C GLY A 68 18.82 -6.75 -0.34
N VAL A 69 18.00 -5.99 -1.07
CA VAL A 69 18.13 -5.78 -2.53
C VAL A 69 19.03 -4.59 -2.80
#